data_AF-A0A6V7LTU9-F1
#
_entry.id   AF-A0A6V7LTU9-F1
#
_cell.length_a   1.000
_cell.length_b   1.000
_cell.length_c   1.000
_cell.angle_alpha   90.00
_cell.angle_beta   90.00
_cell.angle_gamma   90.00
#
_symmetry.space_group_name_H-M   'P 1'
#
loop_
_entity.id
_entity.type
_entity.pdbx_description
1 polymer ?
#
loop_
_entity_poly.entity_id
_entity_poly.type
_entity_poly.pdbx_seq_one_letter_code
_entity_poly.pdbx_strand_id
1 'polypeptide(L)' 'MIGYGMAKAAVHQLTKSLAAKDSGLPANSLVAAILPVTLDTPMNRKWMPKADTSTWTSLDFVS' A
#
# COMPACT_ATOMS: atom_id res chain seq x y z
N MET A 1 -3.65 13.73 -9.25
CA MET A 1 -3.01 12.40 -9.25
C MET A 1 -1.48 12.40 -9.35
N ILE A 2 -0.82 13.45 -9.91
CA ILE A 2 0.65 13.48 -10.05
C ILE A 2 1.38 13.33 -8.71
N GLY A 3 0.99 14.12 -7.69
CA GLY A 3 1.61 14.02 -6.35
C GLY A 3 1.49 12.64 -5.71
N TYR A 4 0.31 12.00 -5.84
CA TYR A 4 0.07 10.64 -5.34
C TYR A 4 0.97 9.61 -6.04
N GLY A 5 1.04 9.66 -7.37
CA GLY A 5 1.86 8.73 -8.15
C GLY A 5 3.36 8.87 -7.83
N MET A 6 3.88 10.10 -7.76
CA MET A 6 5.28 10.34 -7.39
C MET A 6 5.58 9.84 -5.99
N ALA A 7 4.72 10.12 -5.02
CA ALA A 7 4.91 9.68 -3.64
C ALA A 7 4.94 8.14 -3.53
N LYS A 8 4.00 7.44 -4.19
CA LYS A 8 3.97 5.97 -4.16
C LYS A 8 5.14 5.34 -4.91
N ALA A 9 5.55 5.91 -6.05
CA ALA A 9 6.73 5.45 -6.78
C ALA A 9 8.01 5.56 -5.93
N ALA A 10 8.19 6.65 -5.19
CA ALA A 10 9.31 6.82 -4.27
C ALA A 10 9.33 5.74 -3.18
N VAL A 11 8.16 5.41 -2.59
CA VAL A 11 8.05 4.33 -1.59
C VAL A 11 8.33 2.95 -2.20
N HIS A 12 7.86 2.68 -3.42
CA HIS A 12 8.18 1.42 -4.10
C HIS A 12 9.69 1.27 -4.32
N GLN A 13 10.36 2.37 -4.69
CA GLN A 13 11.81 2.33 -4.87
C GLN A 13 12.56 2.23 -3.54
N LEU A 14 12.10 2.93 -2.49
CA LEU A 14 12.65 2.77 -1.14
C LEU A 14 12.58 1.32 -0.68
N THR A 15 11.44 0.66 -0.90
CA THR A 15 11.24 -0.77 -0.55
C THR A 15 12.30 -1.66 -1.22
N LYS A 16 12.59 -1.42 -2.51
CA LYS A 16 13.64 -2.16 -3.23
C LYS A 16 15.04 -1.85 -2.69
N SER A 17 15.34 -0.58 -2.42
CA SER A 17 16.64 -0.19 -1.86
C SER A 17 16.88 -0.80 -0.47
N LEU A 18 15.84 -0.88 0.36
CA LEU A 18 15.92 -1.50 1.68
C LEU A 18 16.16 -3.02 1.60
N ALA A 19 15.70 -3.68 0.55
CA ALA A 19 15.94 -5.11 0.32
C ALA A 19 17.36 -5.41 -0.21
N ALA A 20 18.13 -4.39 -0.61
CA ALA A 20 19.49 -4.57 -1.12
C ALA A 20 20.48 -4.90 0.01
N LYS A 21 21.62 -5.48 -0.37
CA LYS A 21 22.75 -5.69 0.54
C LYS A 21 23.23 -4.34 1.10
N ASP A 22 23.65 -4.34 2.36
CA ASP A 22 24.22 -3.17 3.05
C ASP A 22 23.24 -1.98 3.16
N SER A 23 21.92 -2.23 3.06
CA SER A 23 20.87 -1.21 3.19
C SER A 23 20.71 -0.61 4.59
N GLY A 24 21.29 -1.27 5.59
CA GLY A 24 21.13 -0.93 7.01
C GLY A 24 20.06 -1.73 7.74
N LEU A 25 19.29 -2.59 7.06
CA LEU A 25 18.38 -3.53 7.74
C LEU A 25 19.14 -4.67 8.44
N PRO A 26 18.65 -5.19 9.58
CA PRO A 26 19.24 -6.35 10.24
C PRO A 26 19.26 -7.58 9.33
N ALA A 27 20.24 -8.46 9.55
CA ALA A 27 20.31 -9.73 8.84
C ALA A 27 19.01 -10.53 8.99
N ASN A 28 18.64 -11.27 7.93
CA ASN A 28 17.43 -12.09 7.86
C ASN A 28 16.09 -11.33 8.03
N SER A 29 16.07 -10.02 7.71
CA SER A 29 14.85 -9.21 7.68
C SER A 29 14.17 -9.25 6.31
N LEU A 30 12.84 -9.07 6.29
CA LEU A 30 12.04 -8.86 5.07
C LEU A 30 11.47 -7.44 5.08
N VAL A 31 11.58 -6.76 3.95
CA VAL A 31 10.85 -5.52 3.68
C VAL A 31 9.81 -5.79 2.60
N ALA A 32 8.57 -5.39 2.87
CA ALA A 32 7.45 -5.55 1.96
C ALA A 32 6.63 -4.27 1.91
N ALA A 33 6.15 -3.92 0.72
CA ALA A 33 5.15 -2.88 0.52
C ALA A 33 3.90 -3.53 -0.06
N ILE A 34 2.76 -3.33 0.61
CA ILE A 34 1.45 -3.75 0.09
C ILE A 34 0.84 -2.63 -0.74
N LEU A 35 0.29 -2.97 -1.91
CA LEU A 35 -0.24 -2.02 -2.89
C LEU A 35 -1.76 -2.26 -3.08
N PRO A 36 -2.61 -1.94 -2.09
CA PRO A 36 -4.06 -2.10 -2.24
C PRO A 36 -4.61 -1.11 -3.27
N VAL A 37 -5.63 -1.56 -4.01
CA VAL A 37 -6.37 -0.69 -4.95
C VAL A 37 -7.40 0.15 -4.20
N THR A 38 -8.31 -0.47 -3.46
CA THR A 38 -9.31 0.23 -2.64
C THR A 38 -9.61 -0.57 -1.39
N LEU A 39 -9.41 0.04 -0.23
CA LEU A 39 -9.74 -0.53 1.06
C LEU A 39 -11.20 -0.22 1.41
N ASP A 40 -11.87 -1.16 2.04
CA ASP A 40 -13.21 -0.98 2.55
C ASP A 40 -13.19 -0.19 3.86
N THR A 41 -13.37 1.12 3.77
CA THR A 41 -13.37 2.03 4.92
C THR A 41 -14.70 2.78 5.02
N PRO A 42 -15.13 3.20 6.23
CA PRO A 42 -16.35 4.00 6.37
C PRO A 42 -16.35 5.28 5.52
N MET A 43 -15.17 5.90 5.35
CA MET A 43 -15.01 7.10 4.54
C MET A 43 -15.21 6.81 3.04
N ASN A 44 -14.62 5.71 2.54
CA ASN A 44 -14.83 5.29 1.15
C ASN A 44 -16.29 4.96 0.89
N ARG A 45 -16.97 4.23 1.79
CA ARG A 45 -18.41 3.93 1.66
C ARG A 45 -19.28 5.19 1.64
N LYS A 46 -18.94 6.19 2.48
CA LYS A 46 -19.67 7.47 2.54
C LYS A 46 -19.54 8.28 1.24
N TRP A 47 -18.34 8.37 0.66
CA TRP A 47 -18.09 9.24 -0.49
C TRP A 47 -18.20 8.54 -1.85
N MET A 48 -18.21 7.21 -1.87
CA MET A 48 -18.44 6.40 -3.07
C MET A 48 -19.64 5.45 -2.89
N PRO A 49 -20.84 5.97 -2.56
CA PRO A 49 -22.00 5.14 -2.17
C PRO A 49 -22.57 4.27 -3.30
N LYS A 50 -22.17 4.53 -4.55
CA LYS A 50 -22.59 3.78 -5.75
C LYS A 50 -21.50 2.85 -6.30
N ALA A 51 -20.34 2.78 -5.67
CA ALA A 51 -19.27 1.89 -6.10
C ALA A 51 -19.61 0.43 -5.78
N ASP A 52 -19.10 -0.50 -6.60
CA ASP A 52 -19.18 -1.93 -6.32
C ASP A 52 -18.20 -2.31 -5.20
N THR A 53 -18.71 -2.39 -3.98
CA THR A 53 -17.91 -2.70 -2.79
C THR A 53 -17.46 -4.16 -2.73
N SER A 54 -17.99 -5.05 -3.57
CA SER A 54 -17.50 -6.44 -3.65
C SER A 54 -16.05 -6.51 -4.17
N THR A 55 -15.57 -5.44 -4.81
CA THR A 55 -14.20 -5.30 -5.32
C THR A 55 -13.22 -4.70 -4.31
N TRP A 56 -13.71 -4.26 -3.14
CA TRP A 56 -12.88 -3.59 -2.13
C TRP A 56 -12.28 -4.60 -1.15
N THR A 57 -11.05 -4.35 -0.73
CA THR A 57 -10.36 -5.22 0.22
C THR A 57 -10.84 -4.94 1.64
N SER A 58 -11.33 -5.96 2.35
CA SER A 58 -11.68 -5.88 3.77
C SER A 58 -10.45 -5.53 4.62
N LEU A 59 -10.65 -4.74 5.68
CA LEU A 59 -9.57 -4.42 6.61
C LEU A 59 -9.08 -5.66 7.38
N ASP A 60 -9.98 -6.60 7.68
CA ASP A 60 -9.65 -7.87 8.37
C ASP A 60 -8.68 -8.74 7.56
N PHE A 61 -8.60 -8.54 6.25
CA PHE A 61 -7.65 -9.27 5.39
C PHE A 61 -6.22 -8.74 5.52
N VAL A 62 -6.05 -7.47 5.89
CA VAL A 62 -4.74 -6.79 5.91
C VAL A 62 -4.21 -6.61 7.34
N SER A 63 -5.10 -6.60 8.34
CA SER A 63 -4.78 -6.39 9.76
C SER A 63 -3.94 -7.50 10.39
#